data_AF-A0AAW2VG29-F1
#
_entry.id   AF-A0AAW2VG29-F1
#
_cell.length_a   1.000
_cell.length_b   1.000
_cell.length_c   1.000
_cell.angle_alpha   90.00
_cell.angle_beta   90.00
_cell.angle_gamma   90.00
#
_symmetry.space_group_name_H-M   'P 1'
#
loop_
_entity.id
_entity.type
_entity.pdbx_description
1 polymer ?
#
loop_
_entity_poly.entity_id
_entity_poly.type
_entity_poly.pdbx_seq_one_letter_code
_entity_poly.pdbx_strand_id
1 'polypeptide(L)'
;MTKEVASFTECKIEQLRKFDQQKGPDLWGSFMRLRVVIDVSKPLPRALKIRTVLRDEHLVSFTYESLPSFCYLCGRLGHISKWCETRFNDGFINSGDDSPFGPWLKAVVGSSS
;
A
#
# COMPACT_ATOMS: atom_id res chain seq x y z
N MET A 1 -20.21 19.51 5.85
CA MET A 1 -19.86 19.04 7.20
C MET A 1 -18.52 18.32 7.11
N THR A 2 -17.61 18.74 8.00
CA THR A 2 -16.25 18.27 8.29
C THR A 2 -15.42 17.66 7.14
N LYS A 3 -14.56 18.50 6.55
CA LYS A 3 -13.37 18.07 5.80
C LYS A 3 -12.42 17.39 6.79
N GLU A 4 -12.56 16.09 7.01
CA GLU A 4 -11.66 15.33 7.88
C GLU A 4 -10.38 15.00 7.11
N VAL A 5 -9.38 15.86 7.29
CA VAL A 5 -8.04 15.65 6.75
C VAL A 5 -7.32 14.67 7.68
N ALA A 6 -7.34 13.40 7.32
CA ALA A 6 -6.42 12.41 7.85
C ALA A 6 -4.98 12.87 7.53
N SER A 7 -4.17 13.17 8.55
CA SER A 7 -2.76 13.46 8.34
C SER A 7 -2.00 12.14 8.21
N PHE A 8 -1.38 11.91 7.05
CA PHE A 8 -0.52 10.76 6.76
C PHE A 8 0.82 10.94 7.49
N THR A 9 1.10 10.13 8.51
CA THR A 9 2.27 10.37 9.39
C THR A 9 3.52 9.54 9.03
N GLU A 10 3.38 8.38 8.40
CA GLU A 10 4.53 7.46 8.19
C GLU A 10 4.74 7.00 6.73
N CYS A 11 3.78 7.25 5.84
CA CYS A 11 3.92 6.98 4.42
C CYS A 11 3.83 8.30 3.65
N LYS A 12 4.91 8.67 2.96
CA LYS A 12 4.96 9.88 2.12
C LYS A 12 4.19 9.63 0.82
N ILE A 13 2.87 9.69 0.92
CA ILE A 13 1.98 9.77 -0.22
C ILE A 13 2.13 11.19 -0.77
N GLU A 14 2.90 11.35 -1.85
CA GLU A 14 3.46 12.65 -2.21
C GLU A 14 2.38 13.68 -2.59
N GLN A 15 1.29 13.25 -3.24
CA GLN A 15 0.19 14.15 -3.62
C GLN A 15 -1.15 13.43 -3.66
N LEU A 16 -2.14 13.96 -2.94
CA LEU A 16 -3.55 13.60 -3.11
C LEU A 16 -4.11 14.37 -4.31
N ARG A 17 -4.42 13.66 -5.40
CA ARG A 17 -5.02 14.25 -6.61
C ARG A 17 -6.54 14.37 -6.55
N LYS A 18 -7.22 13.41 -5.93
CA LYS A 18 -8.69 13.40 -5.88
C LYS A 18 -9.18 12.72 -4.60
N PHE A 19 -10.20 13.32 -4.01
CA PHE A 19 -10.94 12.82 -2.86
C PHE A 19 -12.40 12.63 -3.28
N ASP A 20 -12.86 11.38 -3.29
CA ASP A 20 -14.27 11.05 -3.55
C ASP A 20 -14.84 10.33 -2.32
N GLN A 21 -15.78 10.97 -1.62
CA GLN A 21 -16.57 10.35 -0.56
C GLN A 21 -17.89 9.87 -1.16
N GLN A 22 -18.12 8.55 -1.18
CA GLN A 22 -19.36 7.97 -1.66
C GLN A 22 -20.13 7.38 -0.47
N LYS A 23 -21.41 7.73 -0.36
CA LYS A 23 -22.35 6.95 0.43
C LYS A 23 -22.70 5.71 -0.38
N GLY A 24 -22.26 4.54 0.09
CA GLY A 24 -22.81 3.28 -0.42
C GLY A 24 -24.29 3.15 -0.02
N PRO A 25 -25.04 2.22 -0.65
CA PRO A 25 -26.32 1.78 -0.09
C PRO A 25 -26.12 1.30 1.35
N ASP A 26 -27.18 1.36 2.17
CA ASP A 26 -27.12 1.19 3.63
C ASP A 26 -26.40 -0.08 4.11
N LEU A 27 -26.26 -1.10 3.24
CA LEU A 27 -25.59 -2.37 3.49
C LEU A 27 -24.07 -2.37 3.26
N TRP A 28 -23.50 -1.44 2.48
CA TRP A 28 -22.06 -1.41 2.14
C TRP A 28 -21.28 -0.33 2.89
N GLY A 29 -21.96 0.53 3.65
CA GLY A 29 -21.33 1.62 4.39
C GLY A 29 -20.78 2.72 3.48
N SER A 30 -20.22 3.77 4.10
CA SER A 30 -19.56 4.85 3.38
C SER A 30 -18.10 4.51 3.15
N PHE A 31 -17.59 4.69 1.94
CA PHE A 31 -16.17 4.50 1.63
C PHE A 31 -15.55 5.75 1.01
N MET A 32 -14.24 5.88 1.18
CA MET A 32 -13.44 6.98 0.65
C MET A 32 -12.49 6.47 -0.40
N ARG A 33 -12.43 7.14 -1.57
CA ARG A 33 -11.46 6.85 -2.61
C ARG A 33 -10.48 8.00 -2.74
N LEU A 34 -9.19 7.67 -2.68
CA LEU A 34 -8.09 8.60 -2.82
C LEU A 34 -7.34 8.27 -4.11
N ARG A 35 -7.13 9.26 -4.97
CA ARG A 35 -6.18 9.15 -6.08
C ARG A 35 -4.87 9.78 -5.66
N VAL A 36 -3.79 9.03 -5.71
CA VAL A 36 -2.49 9.46 -5.21
C VAL A 36 -1.40 9.26 -6.25
N VAL A 37 -0.33 10.05 -6.18
CA VAL A 37 0.91 9.80 -6.92
C VAL A 37 1.88 9.06 -6.01
N ILE A 38 2.40 7.92 -6.48
CA ILE A 38 3.37 7.10 -5.77
C ILE A 38 4.62 6.98 -6.63
N ASP A 39 5.78 7.17 -6.00
CA ASP A 39 7.08 6.94 -6.62
C ASP A 39 7.39 5.43 -6.65
N VAL A 40 7.28 4.82 -7.83
CA VAL A 40 7.48 3.38 -8.05
C VAL A 40 8.96 2.95 -8.01
N SER A 41 9.90 3.91 -8.01
CA SER A 41 11.33 3.63 -7.81
C SER A 41 11.65 3.28 -6.35
N LYS A 42 10.73 3.60 -5.44
CA LYS A 42 10.82 3.28 -4.01
C LYS A 42 9.98 2.04 -3.67
N PRO A 43 10.28 1.37 -2.54
CA PRO A 43 9.45 0.27 -2.07
C PRO A 43 8.01 0.73 -1.86
N LEU A 44 7.05 -0.09 -2.30
CA LEU A 44 5.65 0.22 -2.12
C LEU A 44 5.30 0.28 -0.63
N PRO A 45 4.46 1.26 -0.22
CA PRO A 45 3.94 1.31 1.13
C PRO A 45 3.20 0.03 1.54
N ARG A 46 3.35 -0.40 2.79
CA ARG A 46 2.67 -1.60 3.30
C ARG A 46 1.50 -1.25 4.21
N ALA A 47 1.64 -0.14 4.90
CA ALA A 47 0.63 0.41 5.77
C ALA A 47 0.77 1.92 5.81
N LEU A 48 -0.27 2.55 6.29
CA LEU A 48 -0.35 3.97 6.49
C LEU A 48 -0.89 4.24 7.88
N LYS A 49 -0.11 5.01 8.64
CA LYS A 49 -0.56 5.56 9.90
C LYS A 49 -1.40 6.81 9.63
N ILE A 50 -2.64 6.77 10.07
CA ILE A 50 -3.63 7.84 9.97
C ILE A 50 -3.88 8.36 11.37
N ARG A 51 -3.72 9.68 11.55
CA ARG A 51 -4.15 10.34 12.78
C ARG A 51 -5.44 11.11 12.53
N THR A 52 -6.45 10.83 13.34
CA THR A 52 -7.74 11.54 13.29
C THR A 52 -7.66 12.88 14.03
N VAL A 53 -8.66 13.73 13.83
CA VAL A 53 -8.78 15.02 14.53
C VAL A 53 -8.94 14.83 16.05
N LEU A 54 -9.44 13.67 16.47
CA LEU A 54 -9.59 13.26 17.87
C LEU A 54 -8.29 12.73 18.49
N ARG A 55 -7.18 12.75 17.74
CA ARG A 55 -5.86 12.21 18.10
C ARG A 55 -5.80 10.68 18.21
N ASP A 56 -6.79 9.99 17.69
CA ASP A 56 -6.70 8.54 17.53
C ASP A 56 -5.75 8.20 16.39
N GLU A 57 -4.89 7.22 16.62
CA GLU A 57 -3.97 6.70 15.62
C GLU A 57 -4.47 5.35 15.11
N HIS A 58 -4.65 5.25 13.79
CA HIS A 58 -5.03 4.03 13.12
C HIS A 58 -3.94 3.62 12.14
N LEU A 59 -3.53 2.35 12.20
CA LEU A 59 -2.67 1.75 11.20
C LEU A 59 -3.54 1.03 10.16
N VAL A 60 -3.50 1.52 8.93
CA VAL A 60 -4.26 0.94 7.82
C VAL A 60 -3.30 0.16 6.92
N SER A 61 -3.46 -1.16 6.87
CA SER A 61 -2.69 -2.01 5.96
C SER A 61 -3.18 -1.87 4.51
N PHE A 62 -2.26 -1.96 3.56
CA PHE A 62 -2.58 -1.89 2.14
C PHE A 62 -2.59 -3.27 1.47
N THR A 63 -3.56 -3.46 0.60
CA THR A 63 -3.57 -4.49 -0.42
C THR A 63 -3.63 -3.82 -1.78
N TYR A 64 -2.95 -4.42 -2.76
CA TYR A 64 -2.80 -3.87 -4.09
C TYR A 64 -3.51 -4.76 -5.11
N GLU A 65 -4.39 -4.16 -5.89
CA GLU A 65 -4.97 -4.77 -7.09
C GLU A 65 -4.03 -4.55 -8.27
N SER A 66 -3.96 -5.53 -9.18
CA SER A 66 -3.15 -5.45 -10.40
C SER A 66 -1.70 -5.03 -10.15
N LEU A 67 -0.98 -5.80 -9.34
CA LEU A 67 0.43 -5.55 -9.00
C LEU A 67 1.37 -6.23 -10.03
N PRO A 68 1.79 -5.55 -11.12
CA PRO A 68 2.68 -6.13 -12.13
C PRO A 68 4.08 -6.31 -11.55
N SER A 69 4.90 -7.17 -12.17
CA SER A 69 6.36 -7.34 -11.94
C SER A 69 6.88 -6.77 -10.61
N PHE A 70 6.44 -7.34 -9.50
CA PHE A 70 6.76 -6.86 -8.15
C PHE A 70 7.86 -7.71 -7.51
N CYS A 71 8.83 -7.02 -6.93
CA CYS A 71 9.92 -7.66 -6.23
C CYS A 71 9.60 -7.77 -4.74
N TYR A 72 9.36 -8.99 -4.27
CA TYR A 72 9.12 -9.22 -2.85
C TYR A 72 10.35 -8.93 -1.96
N LEU A 73 11.57 -8.93 -2.53
CA LEU A 73 12.78 -8.66 -1.75
C LEU A 73 12.97 -7.19 -1.42
N CYS A 74 12.83 -6.30 -2.41
CA CYS A 74 13.09 -4.87 -2.25
C CYS A 74 11.82 -4.02 -2.24
N GLY A 75 10.65 -4.61 -2.53
CA GLY A 75 9.35 -3.94 -2.54
C GLY A 75 9.10 -3.03 -3.73
N ARG A 76 9.94 -3.05 -4.77
CA ARG A 76 9.81 -2.16 -5.95
C ARG A 76 9.09 -2.85 -7.11
N LEU A 77 8.52 -2.02 -7.99
CA LEU A 77 7.94 -2.47 -9.26
C LEU A 77 9.00 -2.51 -10.38
N GLY A 78 8.72 -3.29 -11.42
CA GLY A 78 9.52 -3.36 -12.64
C GLY A 78 10.39 -4.61 -12.77
N HIS A 79 10.55 -5.40 -11.71
CA HIS A 79 11.30 -6.66 -11.73
C HIS A 79 10.74 -7.65 -10.71
N ILE A 80 11.01 -8.93 -10.91
CA ILE A 80 10.72 -9.97 -9.91
C ILE A 80 11.96 -10.23 -9.05
N SER A 81 11.78 -10.82 -7.87
CA SER A 81 12.87 -11.14 -6.95
C SER A 81 14.07 -11.80 -7.62
N LYS A 82 13.84 -12.68 -8.62
CA LYS A 82 14.91 -13.38 -9.39
C LYS A 82 15.92 -12.42 -10.02
N TRP A 83 15.48 -11.25 -10.44
CA TRP A 83 16.29 -10.24 -11.14
C TRP A 83 16.60 -9.03 -10.27
N CYS A 84 16.48 -9.16 -8.95
CA CYS A 84 16.72 -8.04 -8.04
C CYS A 84 18.22 -7.87 -7.80
N GLU A 85 18.74 -6.67 -8.08
CA GLU A 85 20.13 -6.30 -7.84
C GLU A 85 20.55 -6.48 -6.37
N THR A 86 19.62 -6.29 -5.44
CA THR A 86 19.86 -6.49 -4.00
C THR A 86 20.30 -7.92 -3.67
N ARG A 87 19.99 -8.91 -4.51
CA ARG A 87 20.49 -10.30 -4.33
C ARG A 87 21.99 -10.45 -4.52
N PHE A 88 22.61 -9.56 -5.27
CA PHE A 88 24.03 -9.61 -5.61
C PHE A 88 24.87 -8.68 -4.73
N ASN A 89 24.23 -8.03 -3.74
CA ASN A 89 24.93 -7.16 -2.82
C ASN A 89 25.51 -7.98 -1.66
N ASP A 90 26.77 -7.73 -1.34
CA ASP A 90 27.55 -8.49 -0.36
C ASP A 90 26.88 -8.39 1.03
N GLY A 91 26.33 -9.51 1.52
CA GLY A 91 25.65 -9.59 2.82
C GLY A 91 24.15 -9.89 2.78
N PHE A 92 23.54 -10.07 1.60
CA PHE A 92 22.13 -10.44 1.52
C PHE A 92 21.90 -11.95 1.78
N ILE A 93 21.51 -12.30 3.01
CA ILE A 93 21.09 -13.66 3.35
C ILE A 93 19.63 -13.84 2.92
N ASN A 94 19.41 -14.49 1.77
CA ASN A 94 18.09 -15.01 1.39
C ASN A 94 17.89 -16.39 2.05
N SER A 95 17.49 -16.44 3.31
CA SER A 95 16.62 -17.54 3.76
C SER A 95 15.30 -17.30 3.03
N GLY A 96 14.89 -18.20 2.13
CA GLY A 96 13.77 -18.00 1.19
C GLY A 96 12.42 -17.55 1.78
N ASP A 97 12.30 -17.49 3.10
CA ASP A 97 11.13 -17.11 3.87
C ASP A 97 11.19 -15.72 4.55
N ASP A 98 12.34 -15.04 4.64
CA ASP A 98 12.47 -13.76 5.40
C ASP A 98 12.28 -12.50 4.54
N SER A 99 11.44 -12.61 3.51
CA SER A 99 11.14 -11.48 2.63
C SER A 99 10.24 -10.47 3.34
N PRO A 100 10.58 -9.16 3.39
CA PRO A 100 9.78 -8.14 4.08
C PRO A 100 8.42 -7.87 3.41
N PHE A 101 8.20 -8.45 2.24
CA PHE A 101 6.95 -8.43 1.48
C PHE A 101 6.53 -9.87 1.15
N GLY A 102 5.23 -10.11 1.10
CA GLY A 102 4.67 -11.42 0.77
C GLY A 102 3.34 -11.36 0.01
N PRO A 103 2.76 -12.52 -0.33
CA PRO A 103 1.53 -12.61 -1.10
C PRO A 103 0.34 -11.83 -0.50
N TRP A 104 0.33 -11.62 0.81
CA TRP A 104 -0.64 -10.81 1.55
C TRP A 104 -0.74 -9.35 1.07
N LEU A 105 0.25 -8.86 0.32
CA LEU A 105 0.21 -7.53 -0.28
C LEU A 105 -0.72 -7.46 -1.50
N LYS A 106 -1.05 -8.59 -2.13
CA LYS A 106 -1.97 -8.63 -3.27
C LYS A 106 -3.40 -8.73 -2.75
N ALA A 107 -4.28 -7.88 -3.30
CA ALA A 107 -5.70 -8.01 -3.04
C ALA A 107 -6.19 -9.37 -3.55
N VAL A 108 -6.98 -10.08 -2.74
CA VAL A 108 -7.72 -11.25 -3.21
C VAL A 108 -8.76 -10.72 -4.17
N VAL A 109 -8.62 -11.04 -5.45
CA VAL A 109 -9.68 -10.79 -6.43
C VAL A 109 -10.86 -11.64 -5.96
N GLY A 110 -11.88 -10.99 -5.42
CA GLY A 110 -13.10 -11.66 -5.05
C GLY A 110 -13.62 -12.40 -6.27
N SER A 111 -13.79 -13.71 -6.12
CA SER A 111 -14.84 -14.44 -6.81
C SER A 111 -16.12 -13.64 -6.62
N SER A 112 -16.50 -12.88 -7.64
CA SER A 112 -17.82 -12.30 -7.76
C SER A 112 -18.81 -13.46 -7.72
N SER A 113 -19.45 -13.65 -6.57
CA SER A 113 -20.67 -14.42 -6.42
C SER A 113 -21.83 -13.46 -6.21
#